data_AF-K7XR34-F1
#
_entry.id   AF-K7XR34-F1
#
_cell.length_a   1.000
_cell.length_b   1.000
_cell.length_c   1.000
_cell.angle_alpha   90.00
_cell.angle_beta   90.00
_cell.angle_gamma   90.00
#
_symmetry.space_group_name_H-M   'P 1'
#
loop_
_entity.id
_entity.type
_entity.pdbx_description
1 polymer ?
#
loop_
_entity_poly.entity_id
_entity_poly.type
_entity_poly.pdbx_seq_one_letter_code
_entity_poly.pdbx_strand_id
1 'polypeptide(L)'
;TNCYTSNTWDSTICKDPVACAQNCALEGADYSNTYGITSSGNALTMKFVTKTENTNVGSRVYLLKDDSTYELFKLKNQEFTFDVDVSNLPCGLNGALYFSEMAADGGMAKYPNNKAGAKYGTGYCDAQCPRDIKFINGEANVVNWTGSSNDANSGTGRYDSCCSEMDIWEA
;
A
#
# COMPACT_ATOMS: atom_id res chain seq x y z
N THR A 1 9.90 11.57 -15.82
CA THR A 1 8.58 11.28 -16.41
C THR A 1 7.88 10.25 -15.56
N ASN A 2 6.57 10.36 -15.36
CA ASN A 2 5.83 9.44 -14.52
C ASN A 2 5.52 8.14 -15.28
N CYS A 3 5.75 6.99 -14.65
CA CYS A 3 5.26 5.71 -15.18
C CYS A 3 3.75 5.54 -15.06
N TYR A 4 3.16 6.19 -14.05
CA TYR A 4 1.74 6.12 -13.74
C TYR A 4 1.27 7.51 -13.31
N THR A 5 0.21 8.02 -13.92
CA THR A 5 -0.39 9.31 -13.58
C THR A 5 -1.90 9.15 -13.47
N SER A 6 -2.49 9.67 -12.39
CA SER A 6 -3.92 9.52 -12.10
C SER A 6 -4.31 8.05 -12.05
N ASN A 7 -4.98 7.51 -13.08
CA ASN A 7 -5.40 6.12 -13.18
C ASN A 7 -4.81 5.38 -14.39
N THR A 8 -3.75 5.90 -15.02
CA THR A 8 -3.23 5.38 -16.29
C THR A 8 -1.72 5.20 -16.26
N TRP A 9 -1.23 4.10 -16.87
CA TRP A 9 0.18 3.84 -17.11
C TRP A 9 0.68 4.53 -18.40
N ASP A 10 1.92 5.01 -18.40
CA ASP A 10 2.58 5.51 -19.61
C ASP A 10 2.99 4.33 -20.50
N SER A 11 2.30 4.15 -21.62
CA SER A 11 2.54 3.03 -22.55
C SER A 11 3.89 3.07 -23.26
N THR A 12 4.58 4.21 -23.26
CA THR A 12 5.93 4.32 -23.84
C THR A 12 6.99 3.73 -22.92
N ILE A 13 6.76 3.82 -21.60
CA ILE A 13 7.64 3.29 -20.54
C ILE A 13 7.21 1.86 -20.15
N CYS A 14 5.91 1.65 -19.98
CA CYS A 14 5.29 0.43 -19.45
C CYS A 14 4.61 -0.39 -20.54
N LYS A 15 5.43 -1.02 -21.40
CA LYS A 15 4.96 -1.86 -22.52
C LYS A 15 4.52 -3.26 -22.08
N ASP A 16 5.21 -3.80 -21.08
CA ASP A 16 4.93 -5.09 -20.48
C ASP A 16 5.29 -5.05 -18.97
N PRO A 17 4.80 -6.00 -18.16
CA PRO A 17 4.98 -6.01 -16.71
C PRO A 17 6.45 -5.91 -16.23
N VAL A 18 7.35 -6.63 -16.89
CA VAL A 18 8.76 -6.71 -16.49
C VAL A 18 9.50 -5.45 -16.91
N ALA A 19 9.32 -5.01 -18.17
CA ALA A 19 9.94 -3.79 -18.66
C ALA A 19 9.49 -2.56 -17.86
N CYS A 20 8.20 -2.48 -17.51
CA CYS A 20 7.69 -1.40 -16.67
C CYS A 20 8.37 -1.41 -15.28
N ALA A 21 8.46 -2.56 -14.61
CA ALA A 21 9.15 -2.65 -13.32
C ALA A 21 10.64 -2.31 -13.38
N GLN A 22 11.31 -2.58 -14.51
CA GLN A 22 12.72 -2.23 -14.70
C GLN A 22 12.94 -0.74 -15.04
N ASN A 23 11.98 -0.11 -15.73
CA ASN A 23 12.07 1.29 -16.16
C ASN A 23 11.49 2.28 -15.14
N CYS A 24 10.84 1.78 -14.09
CA CYS A 24 10.16 2.57 -13.07
C CYS A 24 10.78 2.36 -11.70
N ALA A 25 10.63 3.36 -10.83
CA ALA A 25 11.09 3.30 -9.45
C ALA A 25 9.97 3.78 -8.51
N LEU A 26 10.02 3.28 -7.27
CA LEU A 26 9.27 3.85 -6.15
C LEU A 26 10.14 4.94 -5.51
N GLU A 27 9.51 6.07 -5.20
CA GLU A 27 10.18 7.22 -4.59
C GLU A 27 9.88 7.32 -3.09
N GLY A 28 10.64 8.18 -2.40
CA GLY A 28 10.38 8.51 -1.01
C GLY A 28 9.02 9.18 -0.80
N ALA A 29 8.50 9.08 0.42
CA ALA A 29 7.23 9.68 0.81
C ALA A 29 7.45 10.82 1.81
N ASP A 30 6.92 12.01 1.52
CA ASP A 30 6.73 13.05 2.53
C ASP A 30 5.45 12.73 3.33
N TYR A 31 5.62 11.95 4.39
CA TYR A 31 4.55 11.45 5.23
C TYR A 31 3.63 12.57 5.76
N SER A 32 4.19 13.66 6.26
CA SER A 32 3.40 14.72 6.90
C SER A 32 2.71 15.60 5.86
N ASN A 33 3.45 16.14 4.90
CA ASN A 33 2.90 17.16 4.02
C ASN A 33 2.05 16.57 2.90
N THR A 34 2.44 15.42 2.34
CA THR A 34 1.70 14.80 1.23
C THR A 34 0.59 13.89 1.75
N TYR A 35 0.87 13.08 2.77
CA TYR A 35 -0.04 12.02 3.21
C TYR A 35 -0.77 12.35 4.52
N GLY A 36 -0.39 13.41 5.24
CA GLY A 36 -1.02 13.77 6.51
C GLY A 36 -0.81 12.73 7.61
N ILE A 37 0.31 12.02 7.56
CA ILE A 37 0.71 10.99 8.52
C ILE A 37 1.76 11.58 9.46
N THR A 38 1.53 11.48 10.76
CA THR A 38 2.50 11.85 11.79
C THR A 38 2.57 10.80 12.88
N SER A 39 3.73 10.69 13.54
CA SER A 39 3.92 9.82 14.70
C SER A 39 4.57 10.59 15.85
N SER A 40 4.18 10.27 17.09
CA SER A 40 4.80 10.83 18.30
C SER A 40 4.77 9.78 19.40
N GLY A 41 5.95 9.33 19.87
CA GLY A 41 6.04 8.24 20.83
C GLY A 41 5.42 6.95 20.27
N ASN A 42 4.35 6.47 20.91
CA ASN A 42 3.59 5.28 20.51
C ASN A 42 2.32 5.59 19.69
N ALA A 43 2.05 6.86 19.36
CA ALA A 43 0.85 7.26 18.63
C ALA A 43 1.15 7.47 17.13
N LEU A 44 0.21 7.04 16.30
CA LEU A 44 0.14 7.29 14.85
C LEU A 44 -1.15 8.05 14.54
N THR A 45 -1.03 9.17 13.82
CA THR A 45 -2.18 9.96 13.36
C THR A 45 -2.21 9.95 11.84
N MET A 46 -3.36 9.62 11.26
CA MET A 46 -3.58 9.57 9.81
C MET A 46 -4.76 10.48 9.46
N LYS A 47 -4.51 11.53 8.66
CA LYS A 47 -5.58 12.39 8.15
C LYS A 47 -6.28 11.78 6.95
N PHE A 48 -7.57 12.03 6.83
CA PHE A 48 -8.36 11.56 5.68
C PHE A 48 -8.02 12.32 4.39
N VAL A 49 -8.06 13.67 4.40
CA VAL A 49 -7.75 14.48 3.22
C VAL A 49 -6.56 15.40 3.50
N THR A 50 -5.55 15.32 2.64
CA THR A 50 -4.38 16.19 2.67
C THR A 50 -4.26 16.89 1.32
N LYS A 51 -4.30 18.23 1.33
CA LYS A 51 -4.27 19.05 0.11
C LYS A 51 -2.92 19.74 -0.04
N THR A 52 -2.20 19.43 -1.10
CA THR A 52 -0.98 20.11 -1.54
C THR A 52 -1.16 20.58 -2.99
N GLU A 53 -0.15 20.44 -3.85
CA GLU A 53 -0.31 20.52 -5.31
C GLU A 53 -1.27 19.45 -5.84
N ASN A 54 -1.31 18.29 -5.18
CA ASN A 54 -2.27 17.22 -5.42
C ASN A 54 -3.13 16.98 -4.17
N THR A 55 -4.30 16.37 -4.33
CA THR A 55 -5.13 15.94 -3.19
C THR A 55 -4.89 14.46 -2.92
N ASN A 56 -4.39 14.15 -1.71
CA ASN A 56 -4.29 12.79 -1.20
C ASN A 56 -5.54 12.45 -0.35
N VAL A 57 -6.03 11.23 -0.49
CA VAL A 57 -7.17 10.70 0.28
C VAL A 57 -6.77 9.38 0.94
N GLY A 58 -6.77 9.36 2.27
CA GLY A 58 -6.41 8.20 3.08
C GLY A 58 -4.93 7.82 3.00
N SER A 59 -4.60 6.72 3.64
CA SER A 59 -3.29 6.09 3.56
C SER A 59 -3.36 4.65 4.07
N ARG A 60 -2.37 3.84 3.69
CA ARG A 60 -2.10 2.52 4.28
C ARG A 60 -0.63 2.48 4.65
N VAL A 61 -0.34 2.11 5.90
CA VAL A 61 1.02 2.00 6.42
C VAL A 61 1.20 0.66 7.11
N TYR A 62 2.44 0.19 7.18
CA TYR A 62 2.80 -1.07 7.81
C TYR A 62 3.81 -0.79 8.92
N LEU A 63 3.72 -1.54 10.02
CA LEU A 63 4.70 -1.46 11.09
C LEU A 63 5.98 -2.17 10.67
N LEU A 64 7.08 -1.44 10.69
CA LEU A 64 8.42 -1.96 10.43
C LEU A 64 9.10 -2.38 11.73
N LYS A 65 9.85 -3.48 11.67
CA LYS A 65 10.79 -3.90 12.72
C LYS A 65 12.09 -3.09 12.64
N ASP A 66 12.56 -2.87 11.42
CA ASP A 66 13.74 -2.09 11.05
C ASP A 66 13.52 -1.44 9.68
N ASP A 67 14.48 -0.65 9.19
CA ASP A 67 14.39 0.09 7.92
C ASP A 67 14.13 -0.79 6.68
N SER A 68 14.22 -2.12 6.79
CA SER A 68 14.18 -3.06 5.67
C SER A 68 13.21 -4.22 5.84
N THR A 69 12.60 -4.41 7.02
CA THR A 69 11.70 -5.53 7.29
C THR A 69 10.46 -5.15 8.10
N TYR A 70 9.31 -5.73 7.75
CA TYR A 70 8.07 -5.63 8.52
C TYR A 70 8.17 -6.38 9.85
N GLU A 71 7.48 -5.86 10.87
CA GLU A 71 7.28 -6.60 12.12
C GLU A 71 6.28 -7.74 11.89
N LEU A 72 6.68 -8.97 12.22
CA LEU A 72 5.84 -10.15 12.04
C LEU A 72 5.27 -10.63 13.37
N PHE A 73 3.94 -10.59 13.49
CA PHE A 73 3.23 -11.01 14.68
C PHE A 73 2.80 -12.48 14.61
N LYS A 74 2.98 -13.21 15.72
CA LYS A 74 2.50 -14.60 15.90
C LYS A 74 1.36 -14.61 16.92
N LEU A 75 0.16 -14.30 16.44
CA LEU A 75 -1.01 -14.00 17.27
C LEU A 75 -1.61 -15.20 18.02
N LYS A 76 -1.36 -16.43 17.57
CA LYS A 76 -1.98 -17.62 18.15
C LYS A 76 -1.65 -17.73 19.65
N ASN A 77 -2.68 -17.82 20.47
CA ASN A 77 -2.61 -17.88 21.94
C ASN A 77 -1.94 -16.65 22.58
N GLN A 78 -2.05 -15.48 21.94
CA GLN A 78 -1.58 -14.19 22.46
C GLN A 78 -2.70 -13.15 22.39
N GLU A 79 -2.48 -11.99 22.99
CA GLU A 79 -3.33 -10.81 22.86
C GLU A 79 -2.64 -9.72 22.03
N PHE A 80 -3.44 -8.90 21.36
CA PHE A 80 -3.01 -7.67 20.72
C PHE A 80 -3.91 -6.55 21.21
N THR A 81 -3.32 -5.48 21.74
CA THR A 81 -4.04 -4.37 22.35
C THR A 81 -3.55 -3.05 21.76
N PHE A 82 -4.48 -2.12 21.58
CA PHE A 82 -4.20 -0.77 21.11
C PHE A 82 -5.30 0.18 21.59
N ASP A 83 -4.95 1.45 21.73
CA ASP A 83 -5.92 2.52 21.97
C ASP A 83 -6.22 3.23 20.64
N VAL A 84 -7.47 3.67 20.45
CA VAL A 84 -7.91 4.36 19.24
C VAL A 84 -8.87 5.50 19.55
N ASP A 85 -8.66 6.64 18.91
CA ASP A 85 -9.58 7.78 18.94
C ASP A 85 -10.33 7.87 17.61
N VAL A 86 -11.60 7.46 17.62
CA VAL A 86 -12.50 7.53 16.46
C VAL A 86 -13.43 8.73 16.51
N SER A 87 -13.25 9.67 17.46
CA SER A 87 -14.15 10.80 17.67
C SER A 87 -14.27 11.73 16.45
N ASN A 88 -13.27 11.69 15.56
CA ASN A 88 -13.21 12.48 14.33
C ASN A 88 -13.46 11.65 13.05
N LEU A 89 -13.94 10.41 13.17
CA LEU A 89 -14.32 9.56 12.04
C LEU A 89 -15.85 9.54 11.87
N PRO A 90 -16.42 10.36 10.95
CA PRO A 90 -17.84 10.31 10.66
C PRO A 90 -18.21 9.10 9.77
N CYS A 91 -19.51 8.90 9.57
CA CYS A 91 -20.02 7.86 8.69
C CYS A 91 -19.43 7.93 7.27
N GLY A 92 -19.15 6.77 6.70
CA GLY A 92 -18.59 6.63 5.34
C GLY A 92 -17.06 6.60 5.29
N LEU A 93 -16.38 6.73 6.43
CA LEU A 93 -14.97 6.42 6.58
C LEU A 93 -14.80 5.07 7.29
N ASN A 94 -13.61 4.49 7.14
CA ASN A 94 -13.19 3.30 7.87
C ASN A 94 -11.75 3.53 8.34
N GLY A 95 -11.57 3.59 9.66
CA GLY A 95 -10.26 3.48 10.28
C GLY A 95 -9.95 2.01 10.54
N ALA A 96 -9.04 1.43 9.75
CA ALA A 96 -8.75 0.00 9.81
C ALA A 96 -7.40 -0.30 10.49
N LEU A 97 -7.41 -1.29 11.39
CA LEU A 97 -6.21 -1.95 11.92
C LEU A 97 -6.40 -3.46 11.77
N TYR A 98 -5.54 -4.08 10.98
CA TYR A 98 -5.64 -5.50 10.64
C TYR A 98 -4.25 -6.10 10.42
N PHE A 99 -4.21 -7.43 10.34
CA PHE A 99 -3.03 -8.19 9.97
C PHE A 99 -3.20 -8.84 8.61
N SER A 100 -2.13 -8.86 7.84
CA SER A 100 -2.05 -9.56 6.55
C SER A 100 -0.81 -10.45 6.50
N GLU A 101 -0.90 -11.61 5.85
CA GLU A 101 0.19 -12.58 5.72
C GLU A 101 1.21 -12.18 4.64
N MET A 102 1.77 -10.98 4.78
CA MET A 102 2.83 -10.45 3.92
C MET A 102 4.21 -11.03 4.27
N ALA A 103 5.10 -11.10 3.29
CA ALA A 103 6.50 -11.44 3.51
C ALA A 103 7.24 -10.30 4.23
N ALA A 104 8.07 -10.60 5.23
CA ALA A 104 8.79 -9.59 6.02
C ALA A 104 9.64 -8.62 5.19
N ASP A 105 10.22 -9.09 4.09
CA ASP A 105 11.06 -8.30 3.19
C ASP A 105 10.28 -7.61 2.06
N GLY A 106 8.94 -7.66 2.10
CA GLY A 106 8.08 -7.18 1.02
C GLY A 106 8.20 -7.99 -0.27
N GLY A 107 8.74 -9.22 -0.21
CA GLY A 107 8.86 -10.16 -1.32
C GLY A 107 10.19 -10.08 -2.09
N MET A 108 11.18 -9.33 -1.63
CA MET A 108 12.47 -9.16 -2.33
C MET A 108 13.19 -10.50 -2.57
N ALA A 109 13.24 -11.39 -1.57
CA ALA A 109 13.94 -12.67 -1.69
C ALA A 109 13.28 -13.60 -2.71
N LYS A 110 11.95 -13.53 -2.83
CA LYS A 110 11.18 -14.38 -3.76
C LYS A 110 11.14 -13.80 -5.18
N TYR A 111 11.15 -12.47 -5.31
CA TYR A 111 10.96 -11.78 -6.58
C TYR A 111 12.15 -10.87 -6.89
N PRO A 112 13.16 -11.36 -7.64
CA PRO A 112 14.42 -10.65 -7.86
C PRO A 112 14.28 -9.27 -8.51
N ASN A 113 13.18 -9.02 -9.23
CA ASN A 113 12.89 -7.72 -9.84
C ASN A 113 12.37 -6.68 -8.82
N ASN A 114 11.89 -7.11 -7.65
CA ASN A 114 11.60 -6.21 -6.54
C ASN A 114 12.90 -5.81 -5.84
N LYS A 115 13.37 -4.59 -6.10
CA LYS A 115 14.53 -3.99 -5.42
C LYS A 115 14.15 -3.01 -4.31
N ALA A 116 12.86 -2.71 -4.15
CA ALA A 116 12.37 -1.70 -3.23
C ALA A 116 12.04 -2.29 -1.85
N GLY A 117 11.33 -3.43 -1.83
CA GLY A 117 11.04 -4.18 -0.60
C GLY A 117 10.21 -3.47 0.44
N ALA A 118 10.22 -4.02 1.66
CA ALA A 118 9.42 -3.52 2.77
C ALA A 118 9.70 -2.05 3.10
N LYS A 119 10.95 -1.58 2.89
CA LYS A 119 11.35 -0.18 3.04
C LYS A 119 10.46 0.80 2.27
N TYR A 120 9.96 0.38 1.11
CA TYR A 120 9.09 1.18 0.24
C TYR A 120 7.65 0.63 0.19
N GLY A 121 7.26 -0.21 1.16
CA GLY A 121 5.86 -0.62 1.28
C GLY A 121 5.40 -1.69 0.29
N THR A 122 6.31 -2.46 -0.33
CA THR A 122 5.93 -3.45 -1.35
C THR A 122 5.39 -4.76 -0.77
N GLY A 123 4.67 -5.53 -1.60
CA GLY A 123 4.29 -6.91 -1.27
C GLY A 123 2.95 -7.05 -0.56
N TYR A 124 2.12 -5.99 -0.58
CA TYR A 124 0.78 -6.01 -0.01
C TYR A 124 -0.10 -7.08 -0.66
N CYS A 125 -0.89 -7.74 0.17
CA CYS A 125 -1.94 -8.69 -0.18
C CYS A 125 -3.00 -8.66 0.93
N ASP A 126 -4.20 -9.14 0.65
CA ASP A 126 -5.26 -9.34 1.65
C ASP A 126 -6.26 -10.40 1.15
N ALA A 127 -7.35 -10.63 1.90
CA ALA A 127 -8.33 -11.65 1.54
C ALA A 127 -9.24 -11.27 0.35
N GLN A 128 -9.23 -9.99 -0.06
CA GLN A 128 -9.97 -9.48 -1.23
C GLN A 128 -9.22 -9.72 -2.54
N CYS A 129 -7.97 -10.18 -2.50
CA CYS A 129 -7.15 -10.38 -3.68
C CYS A 129 -7.07 -9.11 -4.56
N PRO A 130 -6.61 -7.97 -4.02
CA PRO A 130 -6.66 -6.66 -4.66
C PRO A 130 -5.93 -6.64 -6.00
N ARG A 131 -6.62 -6.09 -7.00
CA ARG A 131 -6.13 -5.94 -8.39
C ARG A 131 -5.72 -4.52 -8.74
N ASP A 132 -5.92 -3.58 -7.81
CA ASP A 132 -5.52 -2.18 -7.91
C ASP A 132 -4.04 -1.95 -7.53
N ILE A 133 -3.38 -2.98 -6.99
CA ILE A 133 -1.96 -2.92 -6.66
C ILE A 133 -1.14 -2.77 -7.94
N LYS A 134 -0.36 -1.68 -8.00
CA LYS A 134 0.42 -1.28 -9.18
C LYS A 134 1.61 -2.21 -9.44
N PHE A 135 2.22 -2.76 -8.39
CA PHE A 135 3.34 -3.69 -8.49
C PHE A 135 3.07 -4.94 -7.66
N ILE A 136 3.06 -6.11 -8.30
CA ILE A 136 2.80 -7.41 -7.69
C ILE A 136 3.94 -8.33 -8.10
N ASN A 137 4.54 -9.04 -7.13
CA ASN A 137 5.59 -10.04 -7.38
C ASN A 137 6.80 -9.52 -8.19
N GLY A 138 7.16 -8.24 -8.01
CA GLY A 138 8.30 -7.61 -8.72
C GLY A 138 7.99 -7.21 -10.17
N GLU A 139 6.72 -7.25 -10.59
CA GLU A 139 6.27 -6.82 -11.91
C GLU A 139 5.19 -5.73 -11.79
N ALA A 140 5.06 -4.89 -12.82
CA ALA A 140 3.97 -3.93 -12.89
C ALA A 140 2.66 -4.58 -13.35
N ASN A 141 1.54 -4.24 -12.72
CA ASN A 141 0.22 -4.77 -13.05
C ASN A 141 -0.42 -4.08 -14.26
N VAL A 142 0.31 -3.96 -15.37
CA VAL A 142 -0.10 -3.17 -16.55
C VAL A 142 -1.04 -3.91 -17.50
N VAL A 143 -1.01 -5.25 -17.48
CA VAL A 143 -1.81 -6.08 -18.41
C VAL A 143 -3.29 -5.89 -18.11
N ASN A 144 -4.07 -5.52 -19.14
CA ASN A 144 -5.51 -5.25 -19.05
C ASN A 144 -5.87 -4.20 -17.99
N TRP A 145 -4.97 -3.25 -17.72
CA TRP A 145 -5.24 -2.18 -16.78
C TRP A 145 -6.43 -1.32 -17.24
N THR A 146 -7.43 -1.19 -16.37
CA THR A 146 -8.63 -0.37 -16.58
C THR A 146 -8.73 0.64 -15.46
N GLY A 147 -8.63 1.93 -15.78
CA GLY A 147 -8.83 3.01 -14.81
C GLY A 147 -10.25 3.00 -14.25
N SER A 148 -10.39 3.28 -12.96
CA SER A 148 -11.70 3.29 -12.30
C SER A 148 -12.55 4.47 -12.78
N SER A 149 -13.86 4.24 -12.92
CA SER A 149 -14.81 5.29 -13.34
C SER A 149 -15.24 6.21 -12.20
N ASN A 150 -15.09 5.77 -10.95
CA ASN A 150 -15.49 6.51 -9.75
C ASN A 150 -14.30 6.93 -8.87
N ASP A 151 -13.07 6.63 -9.29
CA ASP A 151 -11.84 7.05 -8.62
C ASP A 151 -10.78 7.41 -9.68
N ALA A 152 -10.37 8.68 -9.68
CA ALA A 152 -9.39 9.19 -10.63
C ALA A 152 -7.96 8.66 -10.36
N ASN A 153 -7.69 8.06 -9.22
CA ASN A 153 -6.35 7.65 -8.81
C ASN A 153 -6.10 6.13 -8.84
N SER A 154 -7.15 5.34 -9.05
CA SER A 154 -7.10 3.88 -9.06
C SER A 154 -7.58 3.27 -10.37
N GLY A 155 -7.27 2.00 -10.54
CA GLY A 155 -7.70 1.16 -11.63
C GLY A 155 -7.48 -0.29 -11.24
N THR A 156 -7.74 -1.22 -12.14
CA THR A 156 -7.49 -2.65 -11.88
C THR A 156 -6.73 -3.27 -13.04
N GLY A 157 -5.70 -4.04 -12.72
CA GLY A 157 -4.94 -4.84 -13.68
C GLY A 157 -5.39 -6.30 -13.72
N ARG A 158 -4.71 -7.11 -14.52
CA ARG A 158 -4.99 -8.55 -14.65
C ARG A 158 -4.65 -9.34 -13.37
N TYR A 159 -3.57 -8.98 -12.70
CA TYR A 159 -3.06 -9.73 -11.56
C TYR A 159 -3.69 -9.28 -10.25
N ASP A 160 -3.83 -10.22 -9.33
CA ASP A 160 -4.30 -10.04 -7.95
C ASP A 160 -3.18 -10.37 -6.95
N SER A 161 -3.39 -9.97 -5.69
CA SER A 161 -2.46 -10.23 -4.60
C SER A 161 -3.20 -10.78 -3.37
N CYS A 162 -3.34 -12.10 -3.29
CA CYS A 162 -4.11 -12.78 -2.25
C CYS A 162 -3.25 -13.23 -1.07
N CYS A 163 -3.74 -13.08 0.16
CA CYS A 163 -3.23 -13.79 1.33
C CYS A 163 -4.25 -13.79 2.49
N SER A 164 -3.90 -14.44 3.59
CA SER A 164 -4.74 -14.44 4.80
C SER A 164 -4.81 -13.04 5.40
N GLU A 165 -5.99 -12.67 5.90
CA GLU A 165 -6.29 -11.40 6.55
C GLU A 165 -6.99 -11.64 7.89
N MET A 166 -6.69 -10.79 8.87
CA MET A 166 -7.35 -10.77 10.17
C MET A 166 -7.67 -9.32 10.55
N ASP A 167 -8.92 -8.94 10.33
CA ASP A 167 -9.45 -7.62 10.65
C ASP A 167 -9.70 -7.51 12.16
N ILE A 168 -8.78 -6.87 12.87
CA ILE A 168 -8.92 -6.63 14.31
C ILE A 168 -9.91 -5.50 14.57
N TRP A 169 -9.87 -4.47 13.73
CA TRP A 169 -10.68 -3.27 13.89
C TRP A 169 -10.96 -2.61 12.55
N GLU A 170 -12.24 -2.41 12.25
CA GLU A 170 -12.75 -1.57 11.18
C GLU A 170 -13.93 -0.79 11.75
N ALA A 171 -13.84 0.54 11.78
CA ALA A 171 -14.87 1.41 12.39
C ALA A 171 -14.92 2.81 11.77
#